data_AF-A0A958STT8-F1
#
_entry.id   AF-A0A958STT8-F1
#
_cell.length_a   1.000
_cell.length_b   1.000
_cell.length_c   1.000
_cell.angle_alpha   90.00
_cell.angle_beta   90.00
_cell.angle_gamma   90.00
#
_symmetry.space_group_name_H-M   'P 1'
#
loop_
_entity.id
_entity.type
_entity.pdbx_description
1 polymer ?
#
loop_
_entity_poly.entity_id
_entity_poly.type
_entity_poly.pdbx_seq_one_letter_code
_entity_poly.pdbx_strand_id
1 'polypeptide(L)'
;MTKDQKDTLFLLVKSMTKSEKRQFKLYVGRLGVNEDSKFLNLFNILDKAATYDEAAILKTGIVKKQQLANVKAHLYKQILISLRLNPSHQNLRSQLREQMDFASILYHKGLYKQALKILDKAKEVAIQNEEKNLAYEMVEFEKLIESQYITRSIGGRADELTVQAKELSQSNVIASKLSNLSLQLYGVFLTAGYVKNEKETKRVQQYFEARMPKFDIKKLGFREKLWYYKAYLWYSFLLQDFLNCYKYALKWVSLFDEYPAMVELHPVFFLKGNNYLLESLFYLQNVEKYEEHLQDMESKVSRKTFPKDDNVEALAFLYLSTAKINKHFMDGTFEEGLDLIPRIESELKAFDDRIDEHHTMIFYYKFACMHFGCGNNKKCIEYLDKIISNKSLSMREDLLCFSRVLNVVAHYEAGLDYHIERLLKDTYKFLLKIDDLYEVQKEMIKFIRGLQDIYPHEIKKAFIKLHKTFKKYEDDPYERRAFLYLDIISWLESRIHNKSVSQVIKEKYLAKHPQKI
;
A
#
# COMPACT_ATOMS: atom_id res chain seq x y z
N MET A 1 -2.00 -27.81 4.48
CA MET A 1 -0.62 -27.61 4.98
C MET A 1 -0.68 -26.54 6.04
N THR A 2 -0.14 -26.84 7.21
CA THR A 2 -0.06 -25.93 8.36
C THR A 2 0.43 -24.57 7.91
N LYS A 3 -0.34 -23.50 8.18
CA LYS A 3 0.18 -22.13 8.16
C LYS A 3 1.52 -22.17 8.89
N ASP A 4 2.61 -21.84 8.22
CA ASP A 4 3.85 -21.44 8.90
C ASP A 4 3.48 -20.22 9.75
N GLN A 5 2.96 -20.46 10.95
CA GLN A 5 2.90 -19.46 12.00
C GLN A 5 4.35 -19.21 12.38
N LYS A 6 5.02 -18.36 11.62
CA LYS A 6 6.32 -17.80 11.98
C LYS A 6 6.15 -17.24 13.39
N ASP A 7 6.84 -17.83 14.36
CA ASP A 7 6.77 -17.44 15.77
C ASP A 7 7.03 -15.93 15.89
N THR A 8 6.14 -15.20 16.57
CA THR A 8 6.14 -13.73 16.58
C THR A 8 7.42 -13.16 17.20
N LEU A 9 8.00 -13.87 18.16
CA LEU A 9 9.26 -13.48 18.77
C LEU A 9 10.43 -13.76 17.83
N PHE A 10 10.44 -14.90 17.14
CA PHE A 10 11.46 -15.20 16.13
C PHE A 10 11.49 -14.13 15.03
N LEU A 11 10.32 -13.72 14.52
CA LEU A 11 10.20 -12.64 13.55
C LEU A 11 10.84 -11.33 14.06
N LEU A 12 10.53 -10.93 15.28
CA LEU A 12 11.11 -9.72 15.88
C LEU A 12 12.63 -9.82 16.04
N VAL A 13 13.16 -10.97 16.49
CA VAL A 13 14.61 -11.17 16.62
C VAL A 13 15.30 -11.10 15.24
N LYS A 14 14.63 -11.59 14.19
CA LYS A 14 15.17 -11.56 12.82
C LYS A 14 15.07 -10.20 12.15
N SER A 15 14.08 -9.37 12.50
CA SER A 15 13.99 -8.01 11.98
C SER A 15 15.05 -7.07 12.56
N MET A 16 15.64 -7.40 13.71
CA MET A 16 16.68 -6.57 14.33
C MET A 16 17.99 -6.56 13.52
N THR A 17 18.54 -5.36 13.32
CA THR A 17 19.88 -5.11 12.80
C THR A 17 20.97 -5.60 13.75
N LYS A 18 22.19 -5.78 13.24
CA LYS A 18 23.37 -6.13 14.06
C LYS A 18 23.61 -5.13 15.20
N SER A 19 23.36 -3.84 14.95
CA SER A 19 23.51 -2.78 15.95
C SER A 19 22.50 -2.93 17.08
N GLU A 20 21.22 -3.14 16.75
CA GLU A 20 20.15 -3.32 17.73
C GLU A 20 20.35 -4.58 18.57
N LYS A 21 20.79 -5.69 17.94
CA LYS A 21 21.12 -6.93 18.65
C LYS A 21 22.24 -6.72 19.66
N ARG A 22 23.27 -5.96 19.29
CA ARG A 22 24.36 -5.59 20.21
C ARG A 22 23.84 -4.71 21.35
N GLN A 23 23.02 -3.71 21.04
CA GLN A 23 22.44 -2.83 22.05
C GLN A 23 21.55 -3.59 23.04
N PHE A 24 20.75 -4.53 22.56
CA PHE A 24 19.93 -5.39 23.43
C PHE A 24 20.79 -6.17 24.42
N LYS A 25 21.90 -6.78 23.97
CA LYS A 25 22.84 -7.50 24.86
C LYS A 25 23.44 -6.57 25.92
N LEU A 26 23.82 -5.35 25.54
CA LEU A 26 24.32 -4.34 26.49
C LEU A 26 23.24 -3.88 27.48
N TYR A 27 22.01 -3.69 27.01
CA TYR A 27 20.87 -3.33 27.86
C TYR A 27 20.61 -4.40 28.93
N VAL A 28 20.62 -5.69 28.56
CA VAL A 28 20.44 -6.80 29.51
C VAL A 28 21.59 -6.86 30.51
N GLY A 29 22.84 -6.67 30.08
CA GLY A 29 24.00 -6.65 30.97
C GLY A 29 23.95 -5.55 32.03
N ARG A 30 23.33 -4.40 31.73
CA ARG A 30 23.17 -3.28 32.70
C ARG A 30 22.12 -3.56 33.79
N LEU A 31 21.17 -4.46 33.53
CA LEU A 31 20.12 -4.79 34.50
C LEU A 31 20.63 -5.70 35.65
N GLY A 32 21.92 -6.05 35.67
CA GLY A 32 22.49 -6.96 36.67
C GLY A 32 21.94 -8.39 36.57
N VAL A 33 21.28 -8.70 35.46
CA VAL A 33 20.78 -10.04 35.17
C VAL A 33 21.97 -10.88 34.73
N ASN A 34 22.25 -11.99 35.43
CA ASN A 34 23.30 -12.95 35.06
C ASN A 34 23.28 -13.24 33.56
N GLU A 35 24.46 -13.30 32.92
CA GLU A 35 24.61 -13.68 31.50
C GLU A 35 23.95 -15.04 31.19
N ASP A 36 23.77 -15.89 32.21
CA ASP A 36 23.04 -17.17 32.17
C ASP A 36 21.51 -17.06 32.18
N SER A 37 20.94 -15.86 32.06
CA SER A 37 19.48 -15.72 32.05
C SER A 37 18.87 -16.48 30.87
N LYS A 38 17.90 -17.34 31.20
CA LYS A 38 17.23 -18.24 30.24
C LYS A 38 16.71 -17.51 29.00
N PHE A 39 16.29 -16.25 29.13
CA PHE A 39 15.79 -15.45 28.02
C PHE A 39 16.91 -14.90 27.12
N LEU A 40 18.09 -14.54 27.65
CA LEU A 40 19.23 -14.12 26.84
C LEU A 40 19.80 -15.30 26.03
N ASN A 41 19.85 -16.47 26.67
CA ASN A 41 20.23 -17.70 25.98
C ASN A 41 19.22 -18.08 24.88
N LEU A 42 17.91 -17.93 25.15
CA LEU A 42 16.87 -18.08 24.11
C LEU A 42 17.08 -17.08 22.95
N PHE A 43 17.38 -15.82 23.26
CA PHE A 43 17.67 -14.82 22.22
C PHE A 43 18.83 -15.23 21.32
N ASN A 44 19.93 -15.70 21.91
CA ASN A 44 21.10 -16.16 21.14
C ASN A 44 20.79 -17.37 20.25
N ILE A 45 19.92 -18.28 20.68
CA ILE A 45 19.45 -19.40 19.86
C ILE A 45 18.64 -18.88 18.67
N LEU A 46 17.64 -18.03 18.93
CA LEU A 46 16.75 -17.48 17.90
C LEU A 46 17.52 -16.62 16.89
N ASP A 47 18.51 -15.85 17.35
CA ASP A 47 19.37 -15.04 16.49
C ASP A 47 20.17 -15.90 15.50
N LYS A 48 20.67 -17.05 15.94
CA LYS A 48 21.45 -17.98 15.11
C LYS A 48 20.60 -18.91 14.23
N ALA A 49 19.39 -19.26 14.66
CA ALA A 49 18.55 -20.23 13.97
C ALA A 49 18.06 -19.70 12.60
N ALA A 50 18.09 -20.53 11.55
CA ALA A 50 17.58 -20.13 10.23
C ALA A 50 16.04 -20.11 10.19
N THR A 51 15.41 -21.07 10.87
CA THR A 51 13.96 -21.22 10.99
C THR A 51 13.58 -21.43 12.46
N TYR A 52 12.31 -21.15 12.79
CA TYR A 52 11.81 -21.42 14.13
C TYR A 52 11.53 -22.92 14.30
N ASP A 53 12.17 -23.55 15.29
CA ASP A 53 11.92 -24.95 15.69
C ASP A 53 11.86 -25.06 17.22
N GLU A 54 10.65 -25.29 17.74
CA GLU A 54 10.42 -25.45 19.17
C GLU A 54 11.14 -26.68 19.76
N ALA A 55 11.15 -27.80 19.02
CA ALA A 55 11.76 -29.02 19.49
C ALA A 55 13.28 -28.86 19.60
N ALA A 56 13.90 -28.15 18.64
CA ALA A 56 15.32 -27.80 18.71
C ALA A 56 15.63 -26.91 19.93
N ILE A 57 14.79 -25.91 20.22
CA ILE A 57 14.96 -25.05 21.41
C ILE A 57 14.87 -25.89 22.69
N LEU A 58 13.89 -26.78 22.82
CA LEU A 58 13.72 -27.61 24.01
C LEU A 58 14.88 -28.60 24.21
N LYS A 59 15.46 -29.12 23.13
CA LYS A 59 16.65 -29.99 23.18
C LYS A 59 17.88 -29.32 23.78
N THR A 60 17.98 -27.98 23.74
CA THR A 60 19.12 -27.25 24.34
C THR A 60 19.13 -27.29 25.88
N GLY A 61 18.03 -27.68 26.52
CA GLY A 61 17.94 -27.79 27.99
C GLY A 61 17.85 -26.44 28.74
N ILE A 62 17.97 -25.31 28.04
CA ILE A 62 17.95 -23.95 28.63
C ILE A 62 16.57 -23.61 29.23
N VAL A 63 15.50 -24.15 28.64
CA VAL A 63 14.12 -23.91 29.04
C VAL A 63 13.31 -25.19 29.03
N LYS A 64 12.55 -25.43 30.10
CA LYS A 64 11.54 -26.51 30.14
C LYS A 64 10.34 -26.12 29.28
N LYS A 65 9.63 -27.12 28.72
CA LYS A 65 8.42 -26.89 27.90
C LYS A 65 7.39 -25.99 28.60
N GLN A 66 7.16 -26.22 29.90
CA GLN A 66 6.25 -25.41 30.72
C GLN A 66 6.69 -23.95 30.90
N GLN A 67 7.99 -23.66 30.78
CA GLN A 67 8.56 -22.32 30.97
C GLN A 67 8.71 -21.53 29.66
N LEU A 68 8.72 -22.22 28.52
CA LEU A 68 9.04 -21.61 27.23
C LEU A 68 8.12 -20.43 26.90
N ALA A 69 6.81 -20.57 27.08
CA ALA A 69 5.85 -19.49 26.82
C ALA A 69 6.16 -18.23 27.64
N ASN A 70 6.43 -18.38 28.94
CA ASN A 70 6.75 -17.26 29.84
C ASN A 70 8.10 -16.61 29.48
N VAL A 71 9.11 -17.43 29.17
CA VAL A 71 10.43 -16.93 28.77
C VAL A 71 10.37 -16.19 27.44
N LYS A 72 9.57 -16.68 26.48
CA LYS A 72 9.32 -15.98 25.21
C LYS A 72 8.63 -14.64 25.44
N ALA A 73 7.55 -14.60 26.23
CA ALA A 73 6.83 -13.37 26.52
C ALA A 73 7.73 -12.34 27.23
N HIS A 74 8.56 -12.80 28.18
CA HIS A 74 9.54 -11.95 28.84
C HIS A 74 10.60 -11.42 27.87
N LEU A 75 11.18 -12.28 27.03
CA LEU A 75 12.17 -11.89 26.03
C LEU A 75 11.58 -10.84 25.06
N TYR A 76 10.40 -11.09 24.55
CA TYR A 76 9.69 -10.17 23.65
C TYR A 76 9.53 -8.79 24.29
N LYS A 77 9.06 -8.73 25.54
CA LYS A 77 8.92 -7.48 26.30
C LYS A 77 10.26 -6.75 26.47
N GLN A 78 11.33 -7.46 26.83
CA GLN A 78 12.65 -6.85 27.04
C GLN A 78 13.25 -6.32 25.74
N ILE A 79 13.06 -7.03 24.62
CA ILE A 79 13.48 -6.54 23.30
C ILE A 79 12.76 -5.23 22.98
N LEU A 80 11.44 -5.17 23.15
CA LEU A 80 10.67 -3.94 22.88
C LEU A 80 11.11 -2.76 23.76
N ILE A 81 11.40 -2.99 25.05
CA ILE A 81 11.91 -1.94 25.93
C ILE A 81 13.29 -1.46 25.44
N SER A 82 14.18 -2.38 25.09
CA SER A 82 15.51 -2.02 24.59
C SER A 82 15.44 -1.25 23.26
N LEU A 83 14.56 -1.65 22.35
CA LEU A 83 14.36 -0.96 21.07
C LEU A 83 13.78 0.44 21.30
N ARG A 84 12.83 0.60 22.22
CA ARG A 84 12.29 1.92 22.61
C ARG A 84 13.37 2.87 23.13
N LEU A 85 14.37 2.36 23.85
CA LEU A 85 15.48 3.16 24.38
C LEU A 85 16.54 3.50 23.32
N ASN A 86 16.46 2.96 22.12
CA ASN A 86 17.39 3.24 21.05
C ASN A 86 17.04 4.56 20.35
N PRO A 87 17.99 5.52 20.21
CA PRO A 87 17.77 6.77 19.49
C PRO A 87 17.24 6.58 18.06
N SER A 88 17.58 5.48 17.38
CA SER A 88 17.07 5.22 16.02
C SER A 88 15.55 5.03 15.95
N HIS A 89 14.91 4.69 17.07
CA HIS A 89 13.45 4.49 17.17
C HIS A 89 12.72 5.67 17.80
N GLN A 90 13.43 6.73 18.16
CA GLN A 90 12.87 7.93 18.79
C GLN A 90 12.31 8.88 17.74
N ASN A 91 11.13 8.56 17.22
CA ASN A 91 10.36 9.48 16.38
C ASN A 91 9.72 10.61 17.21
N LEU A 92 9.24 11.66 16.54
CA LEU A 92 8.64 12.82 17.18
C LEU A 92 7.52 12.45 18.18
N ARG A 93 6.63 11.52 17.82
CA ARG A 93 5.54 11.08 18.71
C ARG A 93 6.07 10.41 19.97
N SER A 94 7.09 9.59 19.87
CA SER A 94 7.76 8.97 21.02
C SER A 94 8.33 10.02 21.95
N GLN A 95 8.98 11.04 21.39
CA GLN A 95 9.53 12.17 22.16
C GLN A 95 8.43 12.98 22.86
N LEU A 96 7.33 13.30 22.16
CA LEU A 96 6.20 14.02 22.75
C LEU A 96 5.56 13.24 23.91
N ARG A 97 5.39 11.93 23.77
CA ARG A 97 4.88 11.06 24.84
C ARG A 97 5.83 10.99 26.03
N GLU A 98 7.13 10.92 25.77
CA GLU A 98 8.14 10.97 26.84
C GLU A 98 8.07 12.28 27.63
N GLN A 99 7.86 13.42 26.95
CA GLN A 99 7.65 14.70 27.65
C GLN A 99 6.38 14.67 28.52
N MET A 100 5.30 14.02 28.06
CA MET A 100 4.11 13.83 28.89
C MET A 100 4.38 12.95 30.11
N ASP A 101 5.15 11.88 29.96
CA ASP A 101 5.57 11.02 31.06
C ASP A 101 6.40 11.80 32.10
N PHE A 102 7.33 12.65 31.65
CA PHE A 102 8.10 13.53 32.52
C PHE A 102 7.21 14.55 33.24
N ALA A 103 6.26 15.17 32.54
CA ALA A 103 5.30 16.08 33.15
C ALA A 103 4.47 15.37 34.24
N SER A 104 4.05 14.13 33.98
CA SER A 104 3.32 13.29 34.94
C SER A 104 4.15 12.98 36.19
N ILE A 105 5.42 12.60 36.01
CA ILE A 105 6.34 12.36 37.13
C ILE A 105 6.51 13.62 37.99
N LEU A 106 6.71 14.77 37.36
CA LEU A 106 6.87 16.05 38.06
C LEU A 106 5.59 16.44 38.80
N TYR A 107 4.43 16.25 38.17
CA TYR A 107 3.12 16.45 38.77
C TYR A 107 2.96 15.63 40.05
N HIS A 108 3.25 14.32 40.00
CA HIS A 108 3.16 13.43 41.15
C HIS A 108 4.17 13.75 42.26
N LYS A 109 5.26 14.44 41.92
CA LYS A 109 6.24 14.97 42.89
C LYS A 109 5.87 16.35 43.45
N GLY A 110 4.72 16.93 43.06
CA GLY A 110 4.30 18.27 43.47
C GLY A 110 5.02 19.42 42.75
N LEU A 111 5.80 19.12 41.71
CA LEU A 111 6.60 20.09 40.95
C LEU A 111 5.79 20.71 39.80
N TYR A 112 4.62 21.29 40.11
CA TYR A 112 3.62 21.72 39.11
C TYR A 112 4.14 22.72 38.08
N LYS A 113 4.91 23.74 38.50
CA LYS A 113 5.49 24.72 37.57
C LYS A 113 6.45 24.09 36.56
N GLN A 114 7.18 23.06 36.97
CA GLN A 114 8.09 22.34 36.08
C GLN A 114 7.29 21.46 35.11
N ALA A 115 6.24 20.80 35.59
CA ALA A 115 5.32 20.03 34.74
C ALA A 115 4.68 20.91 33.66
N LEU A 116 4.12 22.07 34.05
CA LEU A 116 3.52 23.03 33.12
C LEU A 116 4.52 23.53 32.07
N LYS A 117 5.77 23.79 32.45
CA LYS A 117 6.82 24.21 31.50
C LYS A 117 7.13 23.14 30.46
N ILE A 118 7.14 21.86 30.85
CA ILE A 118 7.33 20.76 29.91
C ILE A 118 6.12 20.63 28.99
N LEU A 119 4.90 20.69 29.54
CA LEU A 119 3.66 20.59 28.78
C LEU A 119 3.54 21.69 27.73
N ASP A 120 3.82 22.94 28.11
CA ASP A 120 3.69 24.08 27.20
C ASP A 120 4.61 23.96 25.98
N LYS A 121 5.88 23.60 26.21
CA LYS A 121 6.85 23.35 25.13
C LYS A 121 6.45 22.14 24.27
N ALA A 122 6.03 21.04 24.89
CA ALA A 122 5.64 19.83 24.16
C ALA A 122 4.37 20.07 23.32
N LYS A 123 3.43 20.85 23.84
CA LYS A 123 2.19 21.24 23.15
C LYS A 123 2.47 22.08 21.91
N GLU A 124 3.35 23.08 21.99
CA GLU A 124 3.75 23.88 20.83
C GLU A 124 4.33 23.00 19.72
N VAL A 125 5.24 22.10 20.07
CA VAL A 125 5.81 21.13 19.14
C VAL A 125 4.73 20.21 18.56
N ALA A 126 3.80 19.72 19.37
CA ALA A 126 2.70 18.87 18.91
C ALA A 126 1.79 19.61 17.91
N ILE A 127 1.46 20.88 18.16
CA ILE A 127 0.62 21.70 17.27
C ILE A 127 1.34 21.96 15.94
N GLN A 128 2.61 22.38 15.98
CA GLN A 128 3.42 22.64 14.78
C GLN A 128 3.55 21.42 13.87
N ASN A 129 3.52 20.22 14.46
CA ASN A 129 3.65 18.95 13.75
C ASN A 129 2.31 18.22 13.56
N GLU A 130 1.18 18.92 13.73
CA GLU A 130 -0.18 18.41 13.45
C GLU A 130 -0.60 17.20 14.32
N GLU A 131 0.11 16.97 15.43
CA GLU A 131 -0.19 15.97 16.47
C GLU A 131 -1.28 16.46 17.43
N LYS A 132 -2.39 16.96 16.86
CA LYS A 132 -3.50 17.62 17.59
C LYS A 132 -4.17 16.76 18.66
N ASN A 133 -4.08 15.42 18.57
CA ASN A 133 -4.56 14.54 19.64
C ASN A 133 -3.68 14.66 20.90
N LEU A 134 -2.35 14.62 20.73
CA LEU A 134 -1.40 14.76 21.84
C LEU A 134 -1.43 16.19 22.39
N ALA A 135 -1.53 17.19 21.51
CA ALA A 135 -1.69 18.58 21.93
C ALA A 135 -2.96 18.76 22.80
N TYR A 136 -4.08 18.13 22.42
CA TYR A 136 -5.31 18.17 23.22
C TYR A 136 -5.11 17.52 24.60
N GLU A 137 -4.46 16.36 24.65
CA GLU A 137 -4.15 15.67 25.92
C GLU A 137 -3.25 16.52 26.83
N MET A 138 -2.25 17.19 26.26
CA MET A 138 -1.38 18.12 26.99
C MET A 138 -2.16 19.32 27.54
N VAL A 139 -3.08 19.91 26.75
CA VAL A 139 -3.95 21.00 27.21
C VAL A 139 -4.88 20.54 28.35
N GLU A 140 -5.47 19.35 28.24
CA GLU A 140 -6.29 18.80 29.33
C GLU A 140 -5.46 18.55 30.60
N PHE A 141 -4.20 18.15 30.46
CA PHE A 141 -3.31 18.01 31.61
C PHE A 141 -2.94 19.38 32.22
N GLU A 142 -2.66 20.40 31.41
CA GLU A 142 -2.46 21.77 31.91
C GLU A 142 -3.69 22.28 32.67
N LYS A 143 -4.91 22.06 32.14
CA LYS A 143 -6.17 22.42 32.81
C LYS A 143 -6.33 21.71 34.15
N LEU A 144 -5.97 20.43 34.23
CA LEU A 144 -6.02 19.66 35.47
C LEU A 144 -5.12 20.31 36.54
N ILE A 145 -3.89 20.67 36.17
CA ILE A 145 -2.94 21.31 37.10
C ILE A 145 -3.45 22.70 37.54
N GLU A 146 -3.87 23.54 36.60
CA GLU A 146 -4.37 24.89 36.90
C GLU A 146 -5.65 24.87 37.75
N SER A 147 -6.51 23.86 37.59
CA SER A 147 -7.75 23.75 38.36
C SER A 147 -7.55 23.33 39.83
N GLN A 148 -6.46 22.62 40.13
CA GLN A 148 -6.23 21.99 41.43
C GLN A 148 -5.21 22.73 42.30
N TYR A 149 -4.38 23.61 41.70
CA TYR A 149 -3.25 24.20 42.39
C TYR A 149 -3.12 25.70 42.09
N ILE A 150 -2.69 26.47 43.10
CA ILE A 150 -2.36 27.89 42.92
C ILE A 150 -1.00 27.98 42.21
N THR A 151 -1.02 27.94 40.89
CA THR A 151 0.16 28.01 40.01
C THR A 151 0.74 29.43 39.94
N ARG A 152 -0.05 30.45 40.32
CA ARG A 152 0.22 31.88 40.08
C ARG A 152 0.47 32.17 38.59
N SER A 153 -0.27 31.49 37.72
CA SER A 153 -0.30 31.73 36.29
C SER A 153 -0.76 33.17 35.98
N ILE A 154 -0.38 33.67 34.81
CA ILE A 154 -0.79 35.01 34.34
C ILE A 154 -2.32 35.02 34.23
N GLY A 155 -2.96 36.13 34.64
CA GLY A 155 -4.41 36.28 34.50
C GLY A 155 -4.85 36.02 33.04
N GLY A 156 -5.88 35.18 32.85
CA GLY A 156 -6.39 34.78 31.54
C GLY A 156 -5.95 33.39 31.05
N ARG A 157 -5.01 32.71 31.73
CA ARG A 157 -4.54 31.38 31.31
C ARG A 157 -5.67 30.33 31.25
N ALA A 158 -6.61 30.36 32.18
CA ALA A 158 -7.75 29.44 32.16
C ALA A 158 -8.64 29.62 30.92
N ASP A 159 -8.83 30.86 30.47
CA ASP A 159 -9.61 31.19 29.27
C ASP A 159 -8.86 30.73 28.00
N GLU A 160 -7.54 30.99 27.93
CA GLU A 160 -6.69 30.50 26.85
C GLU A 160 -6.77 28.98 26.69
N LEU A 161 -6.62 28.23 27.79
CA LEU A 161 -6.69 26.77 27.77
C LEU A 161 -8.07 26.26 27.36
N THR A 162 -9.13 26.96 27.75
CA THR A 162 -10.50 26.60 27.37
C THR A 162 -10.72 26.78 25.87
N VAL A 163 -10.22 27.87 25.28
CA VAL A 163 -10.28 28.10 23.83
C VAL A 163 -9.45 27.05 23.08
N GLN A 164 -8.20 26.81 23.50
CA GLN A 164 -7.33 25.81 22.88
C GLN A 164 -7.94 24.40 22.92
N ALA A 165 -8.47 23.97 24.07
CA ALA A 165 -9.13 22.68 24.21
C ALA A 165 -10.32 22.54 23.24
N LYS A 166 -11.14 23.59 23.13
CA LYS A 166 -12.29 23.61 22.22
C LYS A 166 -11.87 23.50 20.76
N GLU A 167 -10.89 24.28 20.32
CA GLU A 167 -10.41 24.27 18.93
C GLU A 167 -9.75 22.95 18.53
N LEU A 168 -8.90 22.40 19.41
CA LEU A 168 -8.26 21.10 19.21
C LEU A 168 -9.29 19.97 19.21
N SER A 169 -10.27 20.00 20.12
CA SER A 169 -11.38 19.03 20.16
C SER A 169 -12.20 19.05 18.87
N GLN A 170 -12.58 20.24 18.39
CA GLN A 170 -13.32 20.39 17.13
C GLN A 170 -12.52 19.84 15.94
N SER A 171 -11.23 20.17 15.86
CA SER A 171 -10.33 19.67 14.81
C SER A 171 -10.21 18.14 14.85
N ASN A 172 -10.06 17.56 16.05
CA ASN A 172 -9.98 16.11 16.25
C ASN A 172 -11.29 15.40 15.85
N VAL A 173 -12.45 16.00 16.13
CA VAL A 173 -13.77 15.48 15.70
C VAL A 173 -13.88 15.48 14.17
N ILE A 174 -13.48 16.55 13.51
CA ILE A 174 -13.48 16.63 12.03
C ILE A 174 -12.54 15.57 11.45
N ALA A 175 -11.29 15.51 11.94
CA ALA A 175 -10.31 14.53 11.52
C ALA A 175 -10.83 13.10 11.67
N SER A 176 -11.46 12.79 12.82
CA SER A 176 -12.03 11.46 13.11
C SER A 176 -13.16 11.10 12.15
N LYS A 177 -14.10 12.01 11.90
CA LYS A 177 -15.21 11.76 10.95
C LYS A 177 -14.68 11.50 9.54
N LEU A 178 -13.73 12.30 9.07
CA LEU A 178 -13.11 12.15 7.76
C LEU A 178 -12.27 10.88 7.65
N SER A 179 -11.47 10.55 8.66
CA SER A 179 -10.66 9.33 8.66
C SER A 179 -11.52 8.08 8.68
N ASN A 180 -12.61 8.09 9.45
CA ASN A 180 -13.56 6.98 9.50
C ASN A 180 -14.24 6.78 8.16
N LEU A 181 -14.72 7.87 7.53
CA LEU A 181 -15.32 7.82 6.19
C LEU A 181 -14.30 7.27 5.17
N SER A 182 -13.08 7.80 5.15
CA SER A 182 -12.00 7.35 4.26
C SER A 182 -11.70 5.86 4.43
N LEU A 183 -11.57 5.38 5.68
CA LEU A 183 -11.30 3.98 5.98
C LEU A 183 -12.46 3.07 5.56
N GLN A 184 -13.70 3.50 5.78
CA GLN A 184 -14.90 2.75 5.40
C GLN A 184 -15.01 2.61 3.88
N LEU A 185 -14.80 3.69 3.13
CA LEU A 185 -14.79 3.65 1.66
C LEU A 185 -13.67 2.77 1.13
N TYR A 186 -12.48 2.84 1.72
CA TYR A 186 -11.38 1.94 1.38
C TYR A 186 -11.72 0.47 1.66
N GLY A 187 -12.36 0.17 2.78
CA GLY A 187 -12.84 -1.18 3.10
C GLY A 187 -13.87 -1.70 2.08
N VAL A 188 -14.79 -0.84 1.62
CA VAL A 188 -15.72 -1.16 0.54
C VAL A 188 -14.95 -1.44 -0.76
N PHE A 189 -13.97 -0.61 -1.11
CA PHE A 189 -13.15 -0.79 -2.30
C PHE A 189 -12.38 -2.12 -2.29
N LEU A 190 -11.81 -2.52 -1.14
CA LEU A 190 -11.08 -3.79 -1.01
C LEU A 190 -12.00 -5.01 -1.14
N THR A 191 -13.23 -4.92 -0.65
CA THR A 191 -14.16 -6.08 -0.59
C THR A 191 -15.05 -6.19 -1.83
N ALA A 192 -15.56 -5.08 -2.35
CA ALA A 192 -16.48 -5.05 -3.48
C ALA A 192 -15.82 -4.58 -4.79
N GLY A 193 -14.65 -3.95 -4.73
CA GLY A 193 -14.01 -3.30 -5.87
C GLY A 193 -14.75 -2.03 -6.29
N TYR A 194 -14.80 -1.80 -7.59
CA TYR A 194 -15.56 -0.70 -8.22
C TYR A 194 -17.08 -0.95 -8.17
N VAL A 195 -17.88 0.12 -8.13
CA VAL A 195 -19.33 -0.01 -8.26
C VAL A 195 -19.71 -0.64 -9.59
N LYS A 196 -20.72 -1.53 -9.57
CA LYS A 196 -21.06 -2.42 -10.69
C LYS A 196 -22.33 -2.02 -11.42
N ASN A 197 -23.15 -1.17 -10.82
CA ASN A 197 -24.45 -0.77 -11.33
C ASN A 197 -24.93 0.53 -10.65
N GLU A 198 -26.00 1.11 -11.17
CA GLU A 198 -26.55 2.39 -10.68
C GLU A 198 -27.03 2.30 -9.22
N LYS A 199 -27.52 1.14 -8.77
CA LYS A 199 -27.97 0.95 -7.39
C LYS A 199 -26.80 1.06 -6.40
N GLU A 200 -25.67 0.45 -6.73
CA GLU A 200 -24.44 0.58 -5.96
C GLU A 200 -23.87 2.00 -6.01
N THR A 201 -23.89 2.64 -7.19
CA THR A 201 -23.53 4.06 -7.34
C THR A 201 -24.31 4.95 -6.36
N LYS A 202 -25.64 4.85 -6.36
CA LYS A 202 -26.51 5.63 -5.46
C LYS A 202 -26.23 5.32 -3.98
N ARG A 203 -25.98 4.05 -3.64
CA ARG A 203 -25.65 3.64 -2.27
C ARG A 203 -24.35 4.29 -1.79
N VAL A 204 -23.31 4.29 -2.62
CA VAL A 204 -22.01 4.92 -2.29
C VAL A 204 -22.15 6.43 -2.16
N GLN A 205 -22.88 7.08 -3.08
CA GLN A 205 -23.18 8.52 -3.04
C GLN A 205 -23.89 8.93 -1.75
N GLN A 206 -25.02 8.28 -1.44
CA GLN A 206 -25.77 8.54 -0.21
C GLN A 206 -24.93 8.28 1.04
N TYR A 207 -24.12 7.22 1.04
CA TYR A 207 -23.23 6.90 2.16
C TYR A 207 -22.19 8.00 2.40
N PHE A 208 -21.60 8.50 1.32
CA PHE A 208 -20.59 9.55 1.34
C PHE A 208 -21.16 10.88 1.83
N GLU A 209 -22.26 11.33 1.23
CA GLU A 209 -22.93 12.59 1.55
C GLU A 209 -23.43 12.61 3.01
N ALA A 210 -24.04 11.52 3.48
CA ALA A 210 -24.57 11.42 4.84
C ALA A 210 -23.49 11.49 5.92
N ARG A 211 -22.23 11.13 5.61
CA ARG A 211 -21.12 11.05 6.58
C ARG A 211 -20.10 12.18 6.43
N MET A 212 -20.16 12.96 5.35
CA MET A 212 -19.27 14.11 5.16
C MET A 212 -19.58 15.20 6.20
N PRO A 213 -18.65 15.56 7.11
CA PRO A 213 -18.90 16.61 8.07
C PRO A 213 -18.98 17.99 7.41
N LYS A 214 -19.67 18.94 8.05
CA LYS A 214 -19.64 20.36 7.67
C LYS A 214 -18.45 21.05 8.33
N PHE A 215 -17.64 21.74 7.55
CA PHE A 215 -16.47 22.51 8.01
C PHE A 215 -16.09 23.56 6.97
N ASP A 216 -15.25 24.52 7.37
CA ASP A 216 -14.59 25.45 6.45
C ASP A 216 -13.19 24.94 6.14
N ILE A 217 -12.96 24.55 4.88
CA ILE A 217 -11.69 23.97 4.42
C ILE A 217 -10.50 24.92 4.64
N LYS A 218 -10.72 26.25 4.65
CA LYS A 218 -9.67 27.24 4.87
C LYS A 218 -9.13 27.23 6.30
N LYS A 219 -9.93 26.74 7.26
CA LYS A 219 -9.56 26.64 8.68
C LYS A 219 -8.90 25.30 9.03
N LEU A 220 -8.83 24.36 8.08
CA LEU A 220 -8.25 23.05 8.31
C LEU A 220 -6.73 23.06 8.19
N GLY A 221 -6.07 22.29 9.05
CA GLY A 221 -4.63 22.03 8.96
C GLY A 221 -4.31 20.89 8.01
N PHE A 222 -3.06 20.47 8.01
CA PHE A 222 -2.58 19.36 7.17
C PHE A 222 -3.38 18.07 7.44
N ARG A 223 -3.56 17.71 8.72
CA ARG A 223 -4.18 16.43 9.11
C ARG A 223 -5.61 16.28 8.62
N GLU A 224 -6.46 17.30 8.78
CA GLU A 224 -7.86 17.22 8.36
C GLU A 224 -7.99 17.26 6.83
N LYS A 225 -7.21 18.13 6.16
CA LYS A 225 -7.18 18.20 4.68
C LYS A 225 -6.75 16.87 4.07
N LEU A 226 -5.74 16.21 4.65
CA LEU A 226 -5.26 14.89 4.23
C LEU A 226 -6.41 13.87 4.23
N TRP A 227 -7.14 13.75 5.34
CA TRP A 227 -8.26 12.81 5.42
C TRP A 227 -9.43 13.16 4.51
N TYR A 228 -9.69 14.46 4.33
CA TYR A 228 -10.68 14.95 3.38
C TYR A 228 -10.34 14.52 1.94
N TYR A 229 -9.11 14.78 1.49
CA TYR A 229 -8.68 14.40 0.14
C TYR A 229 -8.70 12.88 -0.04
N LYS A 230 -8.28 12.10 0.96
CA LYS A 230 -8.36 10.64 0.92
C LYS A 230 -9.80 10.12 0.86
N ALA A 231 -10.74 10.72 1.58
CA ALA A 231 -12.14 10.32 1.52
C ALA A 231 -12.71 10.54 0.11
N TYR A 232 -12.45 11.70 -0.49
CA TYR A 232 -12.85 11.98 -1.86
C TYR A 232 -12.14 11.09 -2.89
N LEU A 233 -10.86 10.78 -2.68
CA LEU A 233 -10.11 9.87 -3.54
C LEU A 233 -10.77 8.49 -3.57
N TRP A 234 -11.08 7.90 -2.42
CA TRP A 234 -11.75 6.59 -2.36
C TRP A 234 -13.15 6.61 -2.93
N TYR A 235 -13.90 7.67 -2.66
CA TYR A 235 -15.20 7.88 -3.29
C TYR A 235 -15.09 7.93 -4.82
N SER A 236 -14.11 8.66 -5.34
CA SER A 236 -13.87 8.77 -6.79
C SER A 236 -13.42 7.44 -7.40
N PHE A 237 -12.54 6.71 -6.72
CA PHE A 237 -12.13 5.37 -7.15
C PHE A 237 -13.31 4.42 -7.22
N LEU A 238 -14.15 4.35 -6.18
CA LEU A 238 -15.35 3.50 -6.17
C LEU A 238 -16.24 3.77 -7.39
N LEU A 239 -16.40 5.04 -7.77
CA LEU A 239 -17.21 5.48 -8.91
C LEU A 239 -16.45 5.44 -10.26
N GLN A 240 -15.19 5.02 -10.27
CA GLN A 240 -14.30 5.06 -11.44
C GLN A 240 -14.13 6.48 -12.03
N ASP A 241 -14.32 7.53 -11.23
CA ASP A 241 -14.11 8.91 -11.67
C ASP A 241 -12.63 9.26 -11.60
N PHE A 242 -11.86 8.79 -12.58
CA PHE A 242 -10.41 8.95 -12.61
C PHE A 242 -9.95 10.41 -12.69
N LEU A 243 -10.79 11.31 -13.21
CA LEU A 243 -10.51 12.75 -13.23
C LEU A 243 -10.54 13.32 -11.80
N ASN A 244 -11.55 12.96 -11.01
CA ASN A 244 -11.58 13.34 -9.61
C ASN A 244 -10.54 12.56 -8.78
N CYS A 245 -10.20 11.30 -9.13
CA CYS A 245 -9.06 10.61 -8.50
C CYS A 245 -7.78 11.42 -8.67
N TYR A 246 -7.46 11.84 -9.91
CA TYR A 246 -6.31 12.71 -10.18
C TYR A 246 -6.38 14.01 -9.38
N LYS A 247 -7.51 14.71 -9.41
CA LYS A 247 -7.70 15.97 -8.67
C LYS A 247 -7.41 15.83 -7.18
N TYR A 248 -7.94 14.81 -6.52
CA TYR A 248 -7.80 14.63 -5.08
C TYR A 248 -6.47 13.98 -4.68
N ALA A 249 -5.90 13.12 -5.53
CA ALA A 249 -4.55 12.61 -5.34
C ALA A 249 -3.51 13.73 -5.51
N LEU A 250 -3.68 14.61 -6.49
CA LEU A 250 -2.82 15.79 -6.67
C LEU A 250 -2.90 16.71 -5.45
N LYS A 251 -4.12 17.04 -4.98
CA LYS A 251 -4.29 17.83 -3.76
C LYS A 251 -3.65 17.18 -2.54
N TRP A 252 -3.69 15.84 -2.42
CA TRP A 252 -2.99 15.12 -1.36
C TRP A 252 -1.47 15.28 -1.50
N VAL A 253 -0.89 15.02 -2.67
CA VAL A 253 0.55 15.17 -2.87
C VAL A 253 1.01 16.61 -2.63
N SER A 254 0.26 17.60 -3.14
CA SER A 254 0.56 19.02 -2.95
C SER A 254 0.52 19.47 -1.48
N LEU A 255 -0.20 18.77 -0.59
CA LEU A 255 -0.11 19.06 0.86
C LEU A 255 1.32 18.85 1.39
N PHE A 256 2.07 17.91 0.83
CA PHE A 256 3.46 17.70 1.25
C PHE A 256 4.40 18.75 0.69
N ASP A 257 4.02 19.44 -0.39
CA ASP A 257 4.74 20.61 -0.88
C ASP A 257 4.43 21.85 -0.04
N GLU A 258 3.16 22.01 0.38
CA GLU A 258 2.72 23.07 1.31
C GLU A 258 3.30 22.89 2.73
N TYR A 259 3.49 21.63 3.18
CA TYR A 259 4.01 21.28 4.50
C TYR A 259 5.20 20.31 4.39
N PRO A 260 6.41 20.76 3.96
CA PRO A 260 7.54 19.88 3.65
C PRO A 260 8.00 18.98 4.81
N ALA A 261 7.91 19.46 6.06
CA ALA A 261 8.25 18.69 7.24
C ALA A 261 7.39 17.41 7.40
N MET A 262 6.18 17.40 6.82
CA MET A 262 5.29 16.25 6.88
C MET A 262 5.79 15.06 6.05
N VAL A 263 6.70 15.28 5.09
CA VAL A 263 7.31 14.17 4.33
C VAL A 263 8.10 13.25 5.27
N GLU A 264 8.88 13.83 6.19
CA GLU A 264 9.69 13.07 7.14
C GLU A 264 8.84 12.48 8.27
N LEU A 265 7.79 13.18 8.70
CA LEU A 265 6.89 12.68 9.76
C LEU A 265 5.92 11.61 9.26
N HIS A 266 5.51 11.69 7.99
CA HIS A 266 4.49 10.84 7.39
C HIS A 266 4.92 10.27 6.03
N PRO A 267 6.08 9.61 5.92
CA PRO A 267 6.63 9.10 4.66
C PRO A 267 5.68 8.11 3.98
N VAL A 268 4.96 7.29 4.76
CA VAL A 268 3.96 6.35 4.24
C VAL A 268 2.79 7.06 3.55
N PHE A 269 2.31 8.18 4.10
CA PHE A 269 1.25 8.95 3.45
C PHE A 269 1.76 9.67 2.20
N PHE A 270 3.01 10.15 2.21
CA PHE A 270 3.64 10.72 1.03
C PHE A 270 3.74 9.68 -0.11
N LEU A 271 4.28 8.50 0.19
CA LEU A 271 4.44 7.40 -0.76
C LEU A 271 3.11 6.94 -1.35
N LYS A 272 2.09 6.75 -0.49
CA LYS A 272 0.74 6.35 -0.94
C LYS A 272 0.07 7.42 -1.79
N GLY A 273 0.18 8.70 -1.42
CA GLY A 273 -0.38 9.80 -2.19
C GLY A 273 0.17 9.84 -3.61
N ASN A 274 1.49 9.74 -3.74
CA ASN A 274 2.16 9.69 -5.04
C ASN A 274 1.77 8.43 -5.84
N ASN A 275 1.67 7.26 -5.20
CA ASN A 275 1.20 6.05 -5.88
C ASN A 275 -0.18 6.24 -6.50
N TYR A 276 -1.15 6.77 -5.75
CA TYR A 276 -2.50 7.00 -6.29
C TYR A 276 -2.56 8.13 -7.32
N LEU A 277 -1.67 9.13 -7.22
CA LEU A 277 -1.53 10.17 -8.23
C LEU A 277 -1.06 9.57 -9.57
N LEU A 278 0.00 8.77 -9.51
CA LEU A 278 0.54 8.05 -10.67
C LEU A 278 -0.48 7.06 -11.24
N GLU A 279 -1.16 6.28 -10.39
CA GLU A 279 -2.22 5.36 -10.82
C GLU A 279 -3.38 6.09 -11.51
N SER A 280 -3.79 7.26 -10.99
CA SER A 280 -4.83 8.08 -11.65
C SER A 280 -4.36 8.61 -12.99
N LEU A 281 -3.10 9.07 -13.09
CA LEU A 281 -2.50 9.55 -14.34
C LEU A 281 -2.32 8.43 -15.37
N PHE A 282 -1.99 7.23 -14.91
CA PHE A 282 -1.94 6.02 -15.73
C PHE A 282 -3.31 5.71 -16.34
N TYR A 283 -4.38 5.72 -15.53
CA TYR A 283 -5.73 5.49 -16.05
C TYR A 283 -6.23 6.60 -16.99
N LEU A 284 -5.80 7.84 -16.76
CA LEU A 284 -6.09 8.96 -17.65
C LEU A 284 -5.20 9.00 -18.91
N GLN A 285 -4.20 8.10 -19.00
CA GLN A 285 -3.24 8.04 -20.10
C GLN A 285 -2.49 9.37 -20.34
N ASN A 286 -2.23 10.14 -19.27
CA ASN A 286 -1.50 11.41 -19.33
C ASN A 286 -0.01 11.20 -19.05
N VAL A 287 0.76 10.92 -20.11
CA VAL A 287 2.18 10.52 -20.00
C VAL A 287 3.07 11.64 -19.49
N GLU A 288 2.84 12.88 -19.94
CA GLU A 288 3.68 14.02 -19.57
C GLU A 288 3.69 14.28 -18.06
N LYS A 289 2.49 14.42 -17.47
CA LYS A 289 2.36 14.63 -16.03
C LYS A 289 2.76 13.40 -15.23
N TYR A 290 2.56 12.21 -15.78
CA TYR A 290 3.00 10.97 -15.14
C TYR A 290 4.51 10.95 -14.96
N GLU A 291 5.26 11.29 -16.01
CA GLU A 291 6.72 11.36 -15.99
C GLU A 291 7.21 12.42 -15.00
N GLU A 292 6.63 13.62 -15.02
CA GLU A 292 6.95 14.72 -14.11
C GLU A 292 6.83 14.29 -12.64
N HIS A 293 5.66 13.73 -12.26
CA HIS A 293 5.41 13.32 -10.89
C HIS A 293 6.22 12.08 -10.48
N LEU A 294 6.53 11.17 -11.42
CA LEU A 294 7.40 10.03 -11.14
C LEU A 294 8.81 10.50 -10.81
N GLN A 295 9.37 11.42 -11.60
CA GLN A 295 10.69 11.99 -11.37
C GLN A 295 10.75 12.79 -10.05
N ASP A 296 9.71 13.58 -9.74
CA ASP A 296 9.62 14.28 -8.45
C ASP A 296 9.61 13.29 -7.27
N MET A 297 8.79 12.24 -7.34
CA MET A 297 8.73 11.19 -6.32
C MET A 297 10.09 10.51 -6.14
N GLU A 298 10.75 10.12 -7.23
CA GLU A 298 12.09 9.52 -7.18
C GLU A 298 13.12 10.44 -6.55
N SER A 299 13.10 11.72 -6.93
CA SER A 299 14.03 12.72 -6.40
C SER A 299 13.88 12.90 -4.89
N LYS A 300 12.63 12.94 -4.38
CA LYS A 300 12.30 13.12 -2.97
C LYS A 300 12.65 11.87 -2.15
N VAL A 301 12.33 10.68 -2.64
CA VAL A 301 12.66 9.40 -1.97
C VAL A 301 14.18 9.17 -1.92
N SER A 302 14.92 9.64 -2.91
CA SER A 302 16.39 9.51 -2.96
C SER A 302 17.14 10.46 -2.02
N ARG A 303 16.45 11.43 -1.40
CA ARG A 303 17.09 12.40 -0.48
C ARG A 303 17.60 11.67 0.77
N LYS A 304 18.73 12.14 1.30
CA LYS A 304 19.29 11.62 2.56
C LYS A 304 18.38 11.82 3.77
N THR A 305 17.53 12.86 3.72
CA THR A 305 16.58 13.17 4.80
C THR A 305 15.31 12.32 4.75
N PHE A 306 15.05 11.61 3.65
CA PHE A 306 13.88 10.75 3.57
C PHE A 306 14.00 9.58 4.56
N PRO A 307 12.98 9.30 5.38
CA PRO A 307 13.03 8.23 6.38
C PRO A 307 13.35 6.88 5.75
N LYS A 308 14.22 6.11 6.40
CA LYS A 308 14.66 4.77 5.96
C LYS A 308 14.39 3.73 7.04
N ASP A 309 13.10 3.52 7.30
CA ASP A 309 12.68 2.37 8.08
C ASP A 309 12.25 1.22 7.18
N ASP A 310 12.24 0.03 7.78
CA ASP A 310 11.95 -1.24 7.13
C ASP A 310 10.64 -1.27 6.32
N ASN A 311 9.62 -0.53 6.76
CA ASN A 311 8.32 -0.47 6.10
C ASN A 311 8.30 0.58 4.99
N VAL A 312 8.94 1.73 5.22
CA VAL A 312 9.07 2.80 4.22
C VAL A 312 9.87 2.33 3.01
N GLU A 313 10.97 1.58 3.22
CA GLU A 313 11.78 1.04 2.13
C GLU A 313 10.98 0.05 1.26
N ALA A 314 10.24 -0.87 1.88
CA ALA A 314 9.41 -1.83 1.16
C ALA A 314 8.30 -1.14 0.33
N LEU A 315 7.66 -0.12 0.89
CA LEU A 315 6.62 0.65 0.18
C LEU A 315 7.20 1.51 -0.94
N ALA A 316 8.36 2.13 -0.72
CA ALA A 316 9.04 2.92 -1.75
C ALA A 316 9.41 2.03 -2.94
N PHE A 317 9.98 0.85 -2.68
CA PHE A 317 10.24 -0.16 -3.70
C PHE A 317 8.98 -0.56 -4.47
N LEU A 318 7.91 -0.92 -3.76
CA LEU A 318 6.65 -1.37 -4.36
C LEU A 318 6.09 -0.34 -5.34
N TYR A 319 5.95 0.91 -4.89
CA TYR A 319 5.32 1.96 -5.66
C TYR A 319 6.19 2.47 -6.80
N LEU A 320 7.50 2.68 -6.58
CA LEU A 320 8.40 3.11 -7.65
C LEU A 320 8.56 2.03 -8.73
N SER A 321 8.69 0.76 -8.35
CA SER A 321 8.80 -0.34 -9.31
C SER A 321 7.52 -0.49 -10.14
N THR A 322 6.35 -0.41 -9.49
CA THR A 322 5.06 -0.41 -10.18
C THR A 322 4.95 0.76 -11.16
N ALA A 323 5.36 1.96 -10.73
CA ALA A 323 5.28 3.15 -11.54
C ALA A 323 6.20 3.10 -12.78
N LYS A 324 7.41 2.57 -12.63
CA LYS A 324 8.36 2.37 -13.74
C LYS A 324 7.82 1.39 -14.78
N ILE A 325 7.25 0.27 -14.34
CA ILE A 325 6.63 -0.68 -15.26
C ILE A 325 5.45 -0.03 -16.01
N ASN A 326 4.60 0.69 -15.28
CA ASN A 326 3.46 1.39 -15.89
C ASN A 326 3.89 2.45 -16.92
N LYS A 327 5.02 3.13 -16.72
CA LYS A 327 5.59 4.04 -17.71
C LYS A 327 5.85 3.33 -19.04
N HIS A 328 6.54 2.19 -19.01
CA HIS A 328 6.81 1.38 -20.21
C HIS A 328 5.54 0.90 -20.90
N PHE A 329 4.47 0.65 -20.15
CA PHE A 329 3.17 0.33 -20.72
C PHE A 329 2.49 1.52 -21.41
N MET A 330 2.72 2.75 -20.96
CA MET A 330 2.11 3.95 -21.54
C MET A 330 2.80 4.40 -22.83
N ASP A 331 4.13 4.33 -22.89
CA ASP A 331 4.92 4.78 -24.04
C ASP A 331 5.28 3.66 -25.03
N GLY A 332 4.99 2.41 -24.68
CA GLY A 332 5.23 1.24 -25.51
C GLY A 332 6.68 0.76 -25.52
N THR A 333 7.52 1.19 -24.57
CA THR A 333 8.93 0.77 -24.45
C THR A 333 9.08 -0.58 -23.74
N PHE A 334 8.34 -1.59 -24.19
CA PHE A 334 8.27 -2.90 -23.54
C PHE A 334 9.62 -3.61 -23.45
N GLU A 335 10.47 -3.48 -24.48
CA GLU A 335 11.79 -4.12 -24.53
C GLU A 335 12.71 -3.58 -23.43
N GLU A 336 12.78 -2.26 -23.27
CA GLU A 336 13.51 -1.59 -22.18
C GLU A 336 12.96 -1.99 -20.80
N GLY A 337 11.63 -2.17 -20.71
CA GLY A 337 10.97 -2.62 -19.49
C GLY A 337 11.37 -4.04 -19.04
N LEU A 338 11.86 -4.90 -19.94
CA LEU A 338 12.34 -6.24 -19.58
C LEU A 338 13.59 -6.21 -18.70
N ASP A 339 14.43 -5.17 -18.82
CA ASP A 339 15.66 -5.02 -18.05
C ASP A 339 15.38 -4.75 -16.56
N LEU A 340 14.17 -4.26 -16.23
CA LEU A 340 13.75 -4.03 -14.85
C LEU A 340 13.41 -5.33 -14.11
N ILE A 341 12.98 -6.37 -14.84
CA ILE A 341 12.39 -7.58 -14.24
C ILE A 341 13.37 -8.30 -13.30
N PRO A 342 14.62 -8.63 -13.69
CA PRO A 342 15.54 -9.38 -12.82
C PRO A 342 15.85 -8.63 -11.52
N ARG A 343 15.96 -7.30 -11.60
CA ARG A 343 16.20 -6.44 -10.44
C ARG A 343 15.00 -6.49 -9.48
N ILE A 344 13.79 -6.29 -10.00
CA ILE A 344 12.56 -6.28 -9.19
C ILE A 344 12.32 -7.67 -8.57
N GLU A 345 12.56 -8.77 -9.30
CA GLU A 345 12.45 -10.13 -8.74
C GLU A 345 13.44 -10.38 -7.58
N SER A 346 14.67 -9.85 -7.69
CA SER A 346 15.66 -9.96 -6.62
C SER A 346 15.24 -9.17 -5.38
N GLU A 347 14.79 -7.92 -5.57
CA GLU A 347 14.33 -7.06 -4.48
C GLU A 347 13.03 -7.59 -3.84
N LEU A 348 12.11 -8.20 -4.61
CA LEU A 348 10.91 -8.87 -4.08
C LEU A 348 11.28 -9.97 -3.09
N LYS A 349 12.28 -10.79 -3.41
CA LYS A 349 12.76 -11.85 -2.48
C LYS A 349 13.34 -11.26 -1.19
N ALA A 350 13.98 -10.09 -1.26
CA ALA A 350 14.49 -9.41 -0.07
C ALA A 350 13.37 -8.89 0.84
N PHE A 351 12.19 -8.62 0.29
CA PHE A 351 11.02 -8.11 1.02
C PHE A 351 9.89 -9.13 1.21
N ASP A 352 10.13 -10.43 1.00
CA ASP A 352 9.11 -11.49 1.05
C ASP A 352 8.36 -11.56 2.39
N ASP A 353 9.04 -11.24 3.51
CA ASP A 353 8.43 -11.20 4.84
C ASP A 353 7.52 -9.97 5.09
N ARG A 354 7.55 -8.98 4.20
CA ARG A 354 6.96 -7.64 4.40
C ARG A 354 5.96 -7.25 3.32
N ILE A 355 6.08 -7.82 2.13
CA ILE A 355 5.19 -7.58 1.00
C ILE A 355 4.17 -8.72 0.95
N ASP A 356 2.89 -8.36 0.94
CA ASP A 356 1.82 -9.34 0.80
C ASP A 356 1.91 -10.07 -0.55
N GLU A 357 1.61 -11.37 -0.53
CA GLU A 357 1.64 -12.24 -1.72
C GLU A 357 0.84 -11.66 -2.89
N HIS A 358 -0.23 -10.91 -2.63
CA HIS A 358 -1.01 -10.23 -3.66
C HIS A 358 -0.17 -9.28 -4.51
N HIS A 359 0.70 -8.48 -3.89
CA HIS A 359 1.55 -7.53 -4.62
C HIS A 359 2.56 -8.25 -5.51
N THR A 360 3.12 -9.36 -5.03
CA THR A 360 3.99 -10.24 -5.84
C THR A 360 3.26 -10.78 -7.06
N MET A 361 2.00 -11.21 -6.92
CA MET A 361 1.20 -11.67 -8.05
C MET A 361 0.90 -10.55 -9.07
N ILE A 362 0.66 -9.32 -8.60
CA ILE A 362 0.50 -8.16 -9.49
C ILE A 362 1.78 -7.94 -10.31
N PHE A 363 2.96 -8.04 -9.69
CA PHE A 363 4.22 -7.93 -10.43
C PHE A 363 4.39 -9.05 -11.45
N TYR A 364 4.13 -10.31 -11.08
CA TYR A 364 4.19 -11.41 -12.04
C TYR A 364 3.24 -11.21 -13.22
N TYR A 365 2.05 -10.69 -12.98
CA TYR A 365 1.11 -10.37 -14.05
C TYR A 365 1.65 -9.28 -14.96
N LYS A 366 2.23 -8.22 -14.38
CA LYS A 366 2.87 -7.14 -15.15
C LYS A 366 4.10 -7.63 -15.93
N PHE A 367 4.92 -8.51 -15.37
CA PHE A 367 6.04 -9.14 -16.08
C PHE A 367 5.56 -10.00 -17.24
N ALA A 368 4.48 -10.77 -17.04
CA ALA A 368 3.83 -11.52 -18.10
C ALA A 368 3.35 -10.60 -19.23
N CYS A 369 2.69 -9.48 -18.90
CA CYS A 369 2.27 -8.47 -19.87
C CYS A 369 3.47 -7.85 -20.60
N MET A 370 4.58 -7.61 -19.91
CA MET A 370 5.80 -7.08 -20.51
C MET A 370 6.38 -8.05 -21.56
N HIS A 371 6.55 -9.31 -21.17
CA HIS A 371 7.02 -10.36 -22.08
C HIS A 371 6.07 -10.57 -23.26
N PHE A 372 4.77 -10.56 -23.01
CA PHE A 372 3.75 -10.66 -24.05
C PHE A 372 3.83 -9.50 -25.05
N GLY A 373 4.03 -8.27 -24.56
CA GLY A 373 4.17 -7.08 -25.40
C GLY A 373 5.34 -7.15 -26.39
N CYS A 374 6.43 -7.82 -26.01
CA CYS A 374 7.60 -8.10 -26.86
C CYS A 374 7.48 -9.37 -27.71
N GLY A 375 6.38 -10.13 -27.62
CA GLY A 375 6.22 -11.41 -28.31
C GLY A 375 6.96 -12.60 -27.64
N ASN A 376 7.49 -12.41 -26.43
CA ASN A 376 8.16 -13.46 -25.64
C ASN A 376 7.12 -14.38 -24.95
N ASN A 377 6.29 -15.05 -25.75
CA ASN A 377 5.11 -15.78 -25.27
C ASN A 377 5.43 -16.91 -24.28
N LYS A 378 6.55 -17.62 -24.46
CA LYS A 378 6.97 -18.69 -23.53
C LYS A 378 7.22 -18.17 -22.11
N LYS A 379 7.97 -17.05 -22.00
CA LYS A 379 8.21 -16.40 -20.69
C LYS A 379 6.94 -15.79 -20.11
N CYS A 380 6.05 -15.27 -20.96
CA CYS A 380 4.73 -14.81 -20.51
C CYS A 380 3.98 -15.94 -19.78
N ILE A 381 3.91 -17.13 -20.40
CA ILE A 381 3.28 -18.33 -19.81
C ILE A 381 3.92 -18.69 -18.46
N GLU A 382 5.26 -18.72 -18.39
CA GLU A 382 5.98 -19.04 -17.14
C GLU A 382 5.56 -18.13 -15.97
N TYR A 383 5.41 -16.82 -16.20
CA TYR A 383 4.94 -15.90 -15.17
C TYR A 383 3.46 -16.05 -14.83
N LEU A 384 2.61 -16.30 -15.83
CA LEU A 384 1.17 -16.53 -15.61
C LEU A 384 0.92 -17.81 -14.81
N ASP A 385 1.72 -18.84 -15.03
CA ASP A 385 1.62 -20.09 -14.29
C ASP A 385 1.94 -19.91 -12.81
N LYS A 386 2.86 -18.99 -12.44
CA LYS A 386 3.10 -18.61 -11.02
C LYS A 386 1.83 -18.08 -10.34
N ILE A 387 0.93 -17.43 -11.08
CA ILE A 387 -0.33 -16.90 -10.58
C ILE A 387 -1.42 -17.99 -10.58
N ILE A 388 -1.57 -18.70 -11.70
CA ILE A 388 -2.67 -19.65 -11.92
C ILE A 388 -2.52 -20.90 -11.05
N SER A 389 -1.29 -21.34 -10.77
CA SER A 389 -1.00 -22.48 -9.90
C SER A 389 -1.17 -22.16 -8.41
N ASN A 390 -1.26 -20.88 -8.06
CA ASN A 390 -1.36 -20.46 -6.68
C ASN A 390 -2.78 -20.68 -6.13
N LYS A 391 -2.88 -21.57 -5.14
CA LYS A 391 -4.16 -21.95 -4.49
C LYS A 391 -4.41 -21.20 -3.17
N SER A 392 -3.48 -20.36 -2.70
CA SER A 392 -3.64 -19.58 -1.46
C SER A 392 -4.60 -18.40 -1.63
N LEU A 393 -4.76 -17.90 -2.86
CA LEU A 393 -5.49 -16.68 -3.16
C LEU A 393 -7.01 -16.90 -3.15
N SER A 394 -7.64 -16.34 -2.13
CA SER A 394 -9.07 -16.00 -2.12
C SER A 394 -9.34 -14.55 -2.55
N MET A 395 -8.30 -13.70 -2.64
CA MET A 395 -8.44 -12.28 -2.93
C MET A 395 -8.09 -11.99 -4.40
N ARG A 396 -9.08 -11.48 -5.13
CA ARG A 396 -9.06 -10.95 -6.52
C ARG A 396 -9.20 -12.00 -7.63
N GLU A 397 -10.43 -12.50 -7.80
CA GLU A 397 -10.87 -13.35 -8.92
C GLU A 397 -10.61 -12.73 -10.31
N ASP A 398 -10.60 -11.40 -10.38
CA ASP A 398 -10.33 -10.65 -11.61
C ASP A 398 -8.90 -10.83 -12.11
N LEU A 399 -7.88 -10.72 -11.24
CA LEU A 399 -6.49 -10.97 -11.61
C LEU A 399 -6.30 -12.40 -12.14
N LEU A 400 -6.93 -13.39 -11.50
CA LEU A 400 -6.90 -14.78 -11.96
C LEU A 400 -7.61 -14.95 -13.31
N CYS A 401 -8.77 -14.30 -13.48
CA CYS A 401 -9.53 -14.29 -14.73
C CYS A 401 -8.66 -13.76 -15.89
N PHE A 402 -8.08 -12.58 -15.74
CA PHE A 402 -7.23 -11.99 -16.78
C PHE A 402 -5.93 -12.77 -17.00
N SER A 403 -5.36 -13.35 -15.95
CA SER A 403 -4.17 -14.21 -16.06
C SER A 403 -4.45 -15.45 -16.90
N ARG A 404 -5.58 -16.13 -16.67
CA ARG A 404 -5.97 -17.33 -17.44
C ARG A 404 -6.28 -17.00 -18.90
N VAL A 405 -6.96 -15.89 -19.15
CA VAL A 405 -7.28 -15.44 -20.51
C VAL A 405 -6.00 -15.11 -21.28
N LEU A 406 -5.10 -14.33 -20.67
CA LEU A 406 -3.81 -14.02 -21.27
C LEU A 406 -2.98 -15.30 -21.48
N ASN A 407 -3.09 -16.28 -20.58
CA ASN A 407 -2.37 -17.55 -20.70
C ASN A 407 -2.83 -18.36 -21.93
N VAL A 408 -4.16 -18.45 -22.15
CA VAL A 408 -4.73 -19.07 -23.36
C VAL A 408 -4.19 -18.40 -24.62
N VAL A 409 -4.18 -17.07 -24.64
CA VAL A 409 -3.69 -16.29 -25.78
C VAL A 409 -2.19 -16.51 -26.00
N ALA A 410 -1.39 -16.48 -24.93
CA ALA A 410 0.05 -16.67 -25.03
C ALA A 410 0.42 -18.08 -25.52
N HIS A 411 -0.33 -19.11 -25.12
CA HIS A 411 -0.15 -20.48 -25.64
C HIS A 411 -0.44 -20.56 -27.14
N TYR A 412 -1.55 -19.96 -27.58
CA TYR A 412 -1.91 -19.87 -28.99
C TYR A 412 -0.79 -19.18 -29.81
N GLU A 413 -0.31 -18.02 -29.34
CA GLU A 413 0.75 -17.26 -30.02
C GLU A 413 2.12 -17.95 -29.98
N ALA A 414 2.36 -18.85 -29.02
CA ALA A 414 3.58 -19.65 -28.96
C ALA A 414 3.55 -20.89 -29.87
N GLY A 415 2.41 -21.19 -30.52
CA GLY A 415 2.19 -22.44 -31.28
C GLY A 415 2.21 -23.69 -30.40
N LEU A 416 1.86 -23.55 -29.11
CA LEU A 416 1.86 -24.65 -28.13
C LEU A 416 0.50 -25.34 -28.11
N ASP A 417 0.19 -26.03 -29.20
CA ASP A 417 -1.17 -26.53 -29.48
C ASP A 417 -1.54 -27.78 -28.65
N TYR A 418 -0.55 -28.53 -28.17
CA TYR A 418 -0.75 -29.82 -27.48
C TYR A 418 -1.67 -29.76 -26.24
N HIS A 419 -1.78 -28.60 -25.60
CA HIS A 419 -2.56 -28.44 -24.36
C HIS A 419 -3.66 -27.38 -24.47
N ILE A 420 -3.85 -26.77 -25.64
CA ILE A 420 -4.72 -25.60 -25.80
C ILE A 420 -6.19 -25.95 -25.53
N GLU A 421 -6.68 -27.10 -26.01
CA GLU A 421 -8.06 -27.53 -25.74
C GLU A 421 -8.34 -27.72 -24.24
N ARG A 422 -7.39 -28.36 -23.54
CA ARG A 422 -7.50 -28.57 -22.10
C ARG A 422 -7.49 -27.23 -21.37
N LEU A 423 -6.58 -26.33 -21.74
CA LEU A 423 -6.46 -25.00 -21.16
C LEU A 423 -7.73 -24.16 -21.40
N LEU A 424 -8.31 -24.22 -22.60
CA LEU A 424 -9.58 -23.59 -22.95
C LEU A 424 -10.73 -24.13 -22.08
N LYS A 425 -10.84 -25.46 -21.94
CA LYS A 425 -11.87 -26.12 -21.10
C LYS A 425 -11.71 -25.74 -19.62
N ASP A 426 -10.49 -25.74 -19.10
CA ASP A 426 -10.20 -25.41 -17.70
C ASP A 426 -10.44 -23.92 -17.42
N THR A 427 -10.04 -23.04 -18.33
CA THR A 427 -10.32 -21.60 -18.25
C THR A 427 -11.81 -21.31 -18.31
N TYR A 428 -12.54 -21.92 -19.25
CA TYR A 428 -13.99 -21.80 -19.37
C TYR A 428 -14.71 -22.25 -18.08
N LYS A 429 -14.35 -23.42 -17.54
CA LYS A 429 -14.90 -23.93 -16.27
C LYS A 429 -14.62 -23.00 -15.10
N PHE A 430 -13.45 -22.36 -15.07
CA PHE A 430 -13.11 -21.39 -14.03
C PHE A 430 -13.99 -20.14 -14.16
N LEU A 431 -14.08 -19.57 -15.36
CA LEU A 431 -14.85 -18.35 -15.61
C LEU A 431 -16.35 -18.52 -15.29
N LEU A 432 -16.93 -19.71 -15.54
CA LEU A 432 -18.31 -20.02 -15.17
C LEU A 432 -18.58 -20.07 -13.66
N LYS A 433 -17.56 -20.26 -12.83
CA LYS A 433 -17.70 -20.33 -11.36
C LYS A 433 -17.62 -18.98 -10.68
N ILE A 434 -17.35 -17.91 -11.43
CA ILE A 434 -17.27 -16.55 -10.91
C ILE A 434 -18.71 -16.04 -10.71
N ASP A 435 -19.05 -15.66 -9.47
CA ASP A 435 -20.42 -15.25 -9.11
C ASP A 435 -20.85 -13.95 -9.82
N ASP A 436 -19.90 -13.06 -10.14
CA ASP A 436 -20.15 -11.77 -10.80
C ASP A 436 -19.60 -11.73 -12.24
N LEU A 437 -20.23 -12.49 -13.15
CA LEU A 437 -19.90 -12.45 -14.58
C LEU A 437 -20.42 -11.16 -15.24
N TYR A 438 -19.51 -10.26 -15.59
CA TYR A 438 -19.85 -9.01 -16.31
C TYR A 438 -19.85 -9.19 -17.83
N GLU A 439 -20.34 -8.20 -18.56
CA GLU A 439 -20.54 -8.33 -20.00
C GLU A 439 -19.23 -8.56 -20.74
N VAL A 440 -18.13 -7.91 -20.34
CA VAL A 440 -16.82 -8.17 -20.95
C VAL A 440 -16.37 -9.61 -20.69
N GLN A 441 -16.54 -10.14 -19.47
CA GLN A 441 -16.22 -11.55 -19.17
C GLN A 441 -17.11 -12.51 -19.93
N LYS A 442 -18.42 -12.23 -20.07
CA LYS A 442 -19.34 -13.06 -20.88
C LYS A 442 -18.90 -13.10 -22.34
N GLU A 443 -18.50 -11.97 -22.90
CA GLU A 443 -17.97 -11.89 -24.25
C GLU A 443 -16.63 -12.62 -24.39
N MET A 444 -15.74 -12.55 -23.38
CA MET A 444 -14.53 -13.39 -23.34
C MET A 444 -14.87 -14.88 -23.30
N ILE A 445 -15.85 -15.30 -22.50
CA ILE A 445 -16.31 -16.70 -22.44
C ILE A 445 -16.83 -17.15 -23.81
N LYS A 446 -17.68 -16.33 -24.45
CA LYS A 446 -18.20 -16.61 -25.79
C LYS A 446 -17.07 -16.72 -26.81
N PHE A 447 -16.08 -15.84 -26.72
CA PHE A 447 -14.90 -15.87 -27.57
C PHE A 447 -14.07 -17.15 -27.38
N ILE A 448 -13.73 -17.48 -26.12
CA ILE A 448 -12.98 -18.69 -25.75
C ILE A 448 -13.71 -19.97 -26.21
N ARG A 449 -15.04 -20.01 -26.08
CA ARG A 449 -15.85 -21.13 -26.59
C ARG A 449 -15.78 -21.20 -28.11
N GLY A 450 -15.89 -20.06 -28.79
CA GLY A 450 -15.80 -19.99 -30.25
C GLY A 450 -14.45 -20.45 -30.79
N LEU A 451 -13.34 -20.21 -30.07
CA LEU A 451 -12.00 -20.64 -30.49
C LEU A 451 -11.85 -22.16 -30.65
N GLN A 452 -12.71 -22.98 -30.04
CA GLN A 452 -12.67 -24.44 -30.20
C GLN A 452 -13.01 -24.90 -31.63
N ASP A 453 -13.77 -24.08 -32.36
CA ASP A 453 -14.35 -24.44 -33.67
C ASP A 453 -13.78 -23.59 -34.83
N ILE A 454 -12.78 -22.74 -34.57
CA ILE A 454 -12.26 -21.76 -35.55
C ILE A 454 -10.94 -22.24 -36.17
N TYR A 455 -10.85 -22.24 -37.50
CA TYR A 455 -9.60 -22.52 -38.21
C TYR A 455 -8.61 -21.34 -38.16
N PRO A 456 -7.28 -21.57 -38.26
CA PRO A 456 -6.26 -20.51 -38.15
C PRO A 456 -6.49 -19.27 -39.04
N HIS A 457 -7.03 -19.46 -40.24
CA HIS A 457 -7.31 -18.36 -41.18
C HIS A 457 -8.56 -17.51 -40.81
N GLU A 458 -9.42 -18.02 -39.93
CA GLU A 458 -10.65 -17.35 -39.48
C GLU A 458 -10.48 -16.60 -38.15
N ILE A 459 -9.41 -16.90 -37.40
CA ILE A 459 -9.11 -16.29 -36.09
C ILE A 459 -9.00 -14.77 -36.18
N LYS A 460 -8.42 -14.25 -37.28
CA LYS A 460 -8.35 -12.80 -37.50
C LYS A 460 -9.74 -12.16 -37.57
N LYS A 461 -10.72 -12.81 -38.20
CA LYS A 461 -12.11 -12.33 -38.23
C LYS A 461 -12.74 -12.36 -36.84
N ALA A 462 -12.42 -13.39 -36.03
CA ALA A 462 -12.89 -13.49 -34.66
C ALA A 462 -12.32 -12.36 -33.77
N PHE A 463 -11.04 -12.02 -33.92
CA PHE A 463 -10.45 -10.85 -33.24
C PHE A 463 -11.10 -9.53 -33.66
N ILE A 464 -11.36 -9.32 -34.96
CA ILE A 464 -12.08 -8.12 -35.43
C ILE A 464 -13.47 -8.02 -34.79
N LYS A 465 -14.19 -9.15 -34.70
CA LYS A 465 -15.51 -9.21 -34.06
C LYS A 465 -15.42 -8.88 -32.57
N LEU A 466 -14.47 -9.49 -31.85
CA LEU A 466 -14.27 -9.23 -30.41
C LEU A 466 -13.88 -7.79 -30.14
N HIS A 467 -12.96 -7.23 -30.94
CA HIS A 467 -12.52 -5.85 -30.86
C HIS A 467 -13.70 -4.88 -31.03
N LYS A 468 -14.54 -5.11 -32.05
CA LYS A 468 -15.74 -4.29 -32.26
C LYS A 468 -16.73 -4.39 -31.10
N THR A 469 -16.81 -5.53 -30.43
CA THR A 469 -17.66 -5.68 -29.23
C THR A 469 -17.06 -4.94 -28.03
N PHE A 470 -15.78 -5.14 -27.73
CA PHE A 470 -15.11 -4.51 -26.59
C PHE A 470 -15.05 -3.00 -26.68
N LYS A 471 -14.88 -2.45 -27.90
CA LYS A 471 -14.91 -1.01 -28.13
C LYS A 471 -16.24 -0.34 -27.74
N LYS A 472 -17.35 -1.09 -27.66
CA LYS A 472 -18.63 -0.55 -27.15
C LYS A 472 -18.65 -0.40 -25.64
N TYR A 473 -17.85 -1.18 -24.93
CA TYR A 473 -17.77 -1.20 -23.48
C TYR A 473 -16.60 -0.37 -22.93
N GLU A 474 -15.76 0.18 -23.81
CA GLU A 474 -14.60 1.01 -23.44
C GLU A 474 -15.03 2.25 -22.64
N ASP A 475 -16.12 2.90 -23.05
CA ASP A 475 -16.68 4.08 -22.38
C ASP A 475 -17.81 3.75 -21.39
N ASP A 476 -18.15 2.48 -21.22
CA ASP A 476 -19.21 2.08 -20.29
C ASP A 476 -18.75 2.29 -18.84
N PRO A 477 -19.55 2.97 -17.99
CA PRO A 477 -19.14 3.34 -16.64
C PRO A 477 -18.86 2.15 -15.71
N TYR A 478 -19.37 0.95 -16.03
CA TYR A 478 -19.25 -0.25 -15.21
C TYR A 478 -18.34 -1.31 -15.85
N GLU A 479 -18.41 -1.49 -17.17
CA GLU A 479 -17.68 -2.53 -17.90
C GLU A 479 -16.22 -2.13 -18.21
N ARG A 480 -15.90 -0.83 -18.26
CA ARG A 480 -14.54 -0.36 -18.61
C ARG A 480 -13.43 -0.86 -17.67
N ARG A 481 -13.78 -1.30 -16.45
CA ARG A 481 -12.84 -1.88 -15.49
C ARG A 481 -12.03 -3.05 -16.06
N ALA A 482 -12.61 -3.78 -17.02
CA ALA A 482 -11.97 -4.96 -17.58
C ALA A 482 -10.72 -4.59 -18.39
N PHE A 483 -10.63 -3.34 -18.84
CA PHE A 483 -9.49 -2.80 -19.57
C PHE A 483 -8.42 -2.17 -18.66
N LEU A 484 -8.64 -2.10 -17.34
CA LEU A 484 -7.66 -1.53 -16.39
C LEU A 484 -6.47 -2.46 -16.11
N TYR A 485 -6.66 -3.77 -16.29
CA TYR A 485 -5.63 -4.78 -16.03
C TYR A 485 -4.71 -4.98 -17.22
N LEU A 486 -5.26 -4.94 -18.43
CA LEU A 486 -4.56 -5.14 -19.68
C LEU A 486 -5.23 -4.28 -20.74
N ASP A 487 -4.44 -3.60 -21.58
CA ASP A 487 -4.93 -2.93 -22.78
C ASP A 487 -5.27 -3.97 -23.86
N ILE A 488 -6.36 -4.70 -23.61
CA ILE A 488 -6.90 -5.76 -24.47
C ILE A 488 -7.24 -5.19 -25.85
N ILE A 489 -7.61 -3.90 -25.93
CA ILE A 489 -7.92 -3.22 -27.18
C ILE A 489 -6.66 -3.09 -28.04
N SER A 490 -5.58 -2.54 -27.49
CA SER A 490 -4.30 -2.45 -28.21
C SER A 490 -3.74 -3.82 -28.58
N TRP A 491 -3.94 -4.85 -27.74
CA TRP A 491 -3.61 -6.22 -28.10
C TRP A 491 -4.41 -6.71 -29.32
N LEU A 492 -5.73 -6.56 -29.31
CA LEU A 492 -6.58 -6.98 -30.43
C LEU A 492 -6.21 -6.23 -31.72
N GLU A 493 -5.92 -4.93 -31.64
CA GLU A 493 -5.44 -4.15 -32.77
C GLU A 493 -4.10 -4.65 -33.31
N SER A 494 -3.18 -5.05 -32.44
CA SER A 494 -1.91 -5.67 -32.83
C SER A 494 -2.13 -6.93 -33.67
N ARG A 495 -3.16 -7.71 -33.35
CA ARG A 495 -3.55 -8.92 -34.10
C ARG A 495 -4.29 -8.61 -35.40
N ILE A 496 -5.11 -7.57 -35.42
CA ILE A 496 -5.79 -7.12 -36.64
C ILE A 496 -4.76 -6.58 -37.66
N HIS A 497 -3.72 -5.89 -37.21
CA HIS A 497 -2.74 -5.23 -38.08
C HIS A 497 -1.44 -6.01 -38.28
N ASN A 498 -1.31 -7.21 -37.68
CA ASN A 498 -0.08 -8.01 -37.70
C ASN A 498 1.16 -7.24 -37.19
N LYS A 499 0.99 -6.48 -36.09
CA LYS A 499 2.05 -5.75 -35.39
C LYS A 499 2.22 -6.28 -33.98
N SER A 500 3.37 -6.02 -33.36
CA SER A 500 3.52 -6.30 -31.92
C SER A 500 2.66 -5.34 -31.09
N VAL A 501 2.27 -5.74 -29.89
CA VAL A 501 1.51 -4.86 -28.98
C VAL A 501 2.33 -3.61 -28.65
N SER A 502 3.64 -3.79 -28.45
CA SER A 502 4.62 -2.71 -28.29
C SER A 502 4.55 -1.67 -29.41
N GLN A 503 4.54 -2.11 -30.68
CA GLN A 503 4.42 -1.20 -31.84
C GLN A 503 3.10 -0.43 -31.84
N VAL A 504 1.97 -1.09 -31.58
CA VAL A 504 0.65 -0.42 -31.58
C VAL A 504 0.58 0.65 -30.50
N ILE A 505 1.05 0.35 -29.29
CA ILE A 505 1.04 1.30 -28.18
C ILE A 505 1.99 2.47 -28.48
N LYS A 506 3.19 2.19 -29.01
CA LYS A 506 4.15 3.23 -29.43
C LYS A 506 3.58 4.12 -30.53
N GLU A 507 2.89 3.56 -31.52
CA GLU A 507 2.20 4.34 -32.57
C GLU A 507 1.10 5.23 -31.99
N LYS A 508 0.28 4.72 -31.07
CA LYS A 508 -0.74 5.52 -30.36
C LYS A 508 -0.11 6.64 -29.52
N TYR A 509 0.99 6.34 -28.85
CA TYR A 509 1.73 7.30 -28.05
C TYR A 509 2.28 8.44 -28.94
N LEU A 510 2.96 8.10 -30.04
CA LEU A 510 3.50 9.07 -31.00
C LEU A 510 2.41 9.91 -31.68
N ALA A 511 1.26 9.30 -32.02
CA ALA A 511 0.13 10.01 -32.61
C ALA A 511 -0.45 11.08 -31.66
N LYS A 512 -0.42 10.84 -30.35
CA LYS A 512 -0.85 11.79 -29.32
C LYS A 512 0.24 12.82 -28.95
N HIS A 513 1.51 12.54 -29.26
CA HIS A 513 2.67 13.38 -28.89
C HIS A 513 3.61 13.62 -30.08
N PRO A 514 3.15 14.29 -31.16
CA PRO A 514 3.93 14.44 -32.40
C PRO A 514 5.21 15.29 -32.27
N GLN A 515 5.41 16.01 -31.16
CA GLN A 515 6.53 16.95 -30.97
C GLN A 515 7.79 16.35 -30.30
N LYS A 516 7.87 15.02 -30.09
CA LYS A 516 9.04 14.34 -29.49
C LYS A 516 9.89 13.55 -30.50
N ILE A 517 9.92 13.95 -31.77
CA ILE A 517 10.78 13.36 -32.80
C ILE A 517 12.09 14.14 -32.88
#